data_AF-A0A0K0XXD6-F1
#
_entry.id   AF-A0A0K0XXD6-F1
#
_cell.length_a   1.000
_cell.length_b   1.000
_cell.length_c   1.000
_cell.angle_alpha   90.00
_cell.angle_beta   90.00
_cell.angle_gamma   90.00
#
_symmetry.space_group_name_H-M   'P 1'
#
loop_
_entity.id
_entity.type
_entity.pdbx_description
1 polymer ?
#
loop_
_entity_poly.entity_id
_entity_poly.type
_entity_poly.pdbx_seq_one_letter_code
_entity_poly.pdbx_strand_id
1 'polypeptide(L)'
;MLRSVEATRDPGLIGVLLSLGLGYLRWLVLVPMFTVWTFYLLMVLALLLTNFQDSAAALFAALEPWLEPWLGPPPASDASAAAPDSAESIELNETLIMPVALKLWGLAALLLWGLGELWRLLRRRPAAAPRLGRKLVFALAAIALGWLLMLFAYGFGSETFHGSLWAWLAMFTGVAFLAALVTLACLGLSHVLAVLADRLTAGARHSGRDRS
;
A
#
# COMPACT_ATOMS: atom_id res chain seq x y z
N MET A 1 -32.06 -21.73 33.09
CA MET A 1 -31.20 -21.37 31.95
C MET A 1 -30.09 -20.45 32.44
N LEU A 2 -29.02 -21.02 32.98
CA LEU A 2 -27.84 -20.28 33.43
C LEU A 2 -26.87 -20.23 32.27
N ARG A 3 -26.73 -19.05 31.64
CA ARG A 3 -25.56 -18.78 30.78
C ARG A 3 -24.37 -18.76 31.72
N SER A 4 -23.56 -19.83 31.66
CA SER A 4 -22.20 -19.79 32.18
C SER A 4 -21.53 -18.57 31.57
N VAL A 5 -21.25 -17.58 32.41
CA VAL A 5 -20.33 -16.49 32.09
C VAL A 5 -19.00 -17.19 31.84
N GLU A 6 -18.68 -17.45 30.57
CA GLU A 6 -17.36 -17.88 30.17
C GLU A 6 -16.42 -16.77 30.61
N ALA A 7 -15.73 -17.02 31.74
CA ALA A 7 -14.64 -16.20 32.19
C ALA A 7 -13.70 -16.01 31.00
N THR A 8 -13.67 -14.80 30.46
CA THR A 8 -12.67 -14.36 29.49
C THR A 8 -11.34 -14.48 30.20
N ARG A 9 -10.69 -15.64 30.04
CA ARG A 9 -9.38 -15.90 30.61
C ARG A 9 -8.43 -14.95 29.90
N ASP A 10 -8.04 -13.89 30.59
CA ASP A 10 -7.18 -12.85 30.05
C ASP A 10 -5.94 -13.51 29.44
N PRO A 11 -5.60 -13.19 28.17
CA PRO A 11 -4.37 -13.69 27.60
C PRO A 11 -3.22 -13.20 28.47
N GLY A 12 -2.44 -14.14 29.02
CA GLY A 12 -1.26 -13.79 29.80
C GLY A 12 -0.35 -12.85 29.01
N LEU A 13 0.41 -12.00 29.70
CA LEU A 13 1.26 -10.95 29.10
C LEU A 13 2.14 -11.46 27.95
N ILE A 14 2.66 -12.69 28.06
CA ILE A 14 3.45 -13.36 27.02
C ILE A 14 2.64 -13.59 25.74
N GLY A 15 1.37 -13.99 25.86
CA GLY A 15 0.48 -14.21 24.71
C GLY A 15 0.16 -12.91 23.97
N VAL A 16 0.00 -11.80 24.70
CA VAL A 16 -0.18 -10.46 24.12
C VAL A 16 1.09 -10.04 23.37
N LEU A 17 2.26 -10.18 23.99
CA LEU A 17 3.55 -9.85 23.35
C LEU A 17 3.82 -10.68 22.09
N LEU A 18 3.55 -11.99 22.13
CA LEU A 18 3.70 -12.87 20.96
C LEU A 18 2.74 -12.50 19.83
N SER A 19 1.48 -12.19 20.16
CA SER A 19 0.49 -11.74 19.18
C SER A 19 0.94 -10.44 18.50
N LEU A 20 1.46 -9.49 19.29
CA LEU A 20 1.93 -8.20 18.81
C LEU A 20 3.19 -8.34 17.94
N GLY A 21 4.14 -9.19 18.36
CA GLY A 21 5.34 -9.50 17.58
C GLY A 21 5.04 -10.17 16.25
N LEU A 22 4.12 -11.15 16.22
CA LEU A 22 3.67 -11.79 14.98
C LEU A 22 2.86 -10.83 14.10
N GLY A 23 2.09 -9.92 14.71
CA GLY A 23 1.40 -8.85 14.00
C GLY A 23 2.36 -7.88 13.31
N TYR A 24 3.43 -7.49 13.99
CA TYR A 24 4.50 -6.65 13.44
C TYR A 24 5.26 -7.37 12.32
N LEU A 25 5.65 -8.63 12.51
CA LEU A 25 6.32 -9.41 11.47
C LEU A 25 5.44 -9.58 10.22
N ARG A 26 4.14 -9.82 10.42
CA ARG A 26 3.18 -9.88 9.31
C ARG A 26 3.09 -8.56 8.55
N TRP A 27 3.16 -7.43 9.26
CA TRP A 27 3.18 -6.12 8.63
C TRP A 27 4.47 -5.90 7.82
N LEU A 28 5.63 -6.28 8.36
CA LEU A 28 6.92 -6.22 7.64
C LEU A 28 6.91 -7.06 6.36
N VAL A 29 6.27 -8.23 6.38
CA VAL A 29 6.12 -9.07 5.18
C VAL A 29 5.29 -8.40 4.09
N LEU A 30 4.37 -7.50 4.43
CA LEU A 30 3.53 -6.77 3.47
C LEU A 30 4.22 -5.53 2.90
N VAL A 31 5.28 -5.02 3.54
CA VAL A 31 6.01 -3.83 3.06
C VAL A 31 6.49 -3.98 1.62
N PRO A 32 7.18 -5.06 1.21
CA PRO A 32 7.62 -5.23 -0.18
C PRO A 32 6.45 -5.22 -1.17
N MET A 33 5.31 -5.83 -0.77
CA MET A 33 4.10 -5.80 -1.58
C MET A 33 3.61 -4.37 -1.78
N PHE A 34 3.48 -3.58 -0.71
CA PHE A 34 3.07 -2.18 -0.84
C PHE A 34 4.02 -1.37 -1.71
N THR A 35 5.33 -1.53 -1.54
CA THR A 35 6.33 -0.84 -2.36
C THR A 35 6.16 -1.17 -3.84
N VAL A 36 6.03 -2.46 -4.18
CA VAL A 36 5.84 -2.90 -5.58
C VAL A 36 4.51 -2.42 -6.14
N TRP A 37 3.43 -2.45 -5.35
CA TRP A 37 2.13 -1.92 -5.77
C TRP A 37 2.17 -0.41 -6.00
N THR A 38 2.79 0.35 -5.10
CA THR A 38 2.95 1.80 -5.28
C THR A 38 3.73 2.11 -6.54
N PHE A 39 4.87 1.44 -6.74
CA PHE A 39 5.67 1.63 -7.95
C PHE A 39 4.87 1.26 -9.21
N TYR A 40 4.17 0.13 -9.20
CA TYR A 40 3.33 -0.34 -10.30
C TYR A 40 2.24 0.67 -10.65
N LEU A 41 1.50 1.16 -9.65
CA LEU A 41 0.43 2.13 -9.86
C LEU A 41 0.96 3.48 -10.33
N LEU A 42 2.09 3.94 -9.79
CA LEU A 42 2.75 5.17 -10.26
C LEU A 42 3.19 5.04 -11.71
N MET A 43 3.71 3.89 -12.12
CA MET A 43 4.10 3.64 -13.50
C MET A 43 2.88 3.64 -14.44
N VAL A 44 1.79 2.96 -14.07
CA VAL A 44 0.53 2.98 -14.83
C VAL A 44 0.01 4.42 -14.95
N LEU A 45 0.00 5.16 -13.84
CA LEU A 45 -0.46 6.55 -13.81
C LEU A 45 0.43 7.45 -14.67
N ALA A 46 1.76 7.33 -14.59
CA ALA A 46 2.69 8.10 -15.38
C ALA A 46 2.51 7.83 -16.88
N LEU A 47 2.32 6.57 -17.28
CA LEU A 47 2.04 6.20 -18.66
C LEU A 47 0.73 6.82 -19.17
N LEU A 48 -0.35 6.76 -18.36
CA LEU A 48 -1.63 7.37 -18.71
C LEU A 48 -1.52 8.90 -18.81
N LEU A 49 -0.88 9.56 -17.84
CA LEU A 49 -0.70 11.01 -17.85
C LEU A 49 0.14 11.47 -19.05
N THR A 50 1.18 10.72 -19.40
CA THR A 50 2.07 11.07 -20.51
C THR A 50 1.37 10.89 -21.86
N ASN A 51 0.51 9.87 -22.00
CA ASN A 51 -0.17 9.60 -23.27
C ASN A 51 -1.49 10.34 -23.45
N PHE A 52 -2.10 10.81 -22.36
CA PHE A 52 -3.39 11.50 -22.38
C PHE A 52 -3.29 12.86 -21.69
N GLN A 53 -2.29 13.65 -22.04
CA GLN A 53 -2.01 14.95 -21.41
C GLN A 53 -3.21 15.90 -21.46
N ASP A 54 -3.88 16.01 -22.61
CA ASP A 54 -5.04 16.89 -22.79
C ASP A 54 -6.21 16.45 -21.89
N SER A 55 -6.49 15.15 -21.84
CA SER A 55 -7.53 14.58 -20.98
C SER A 55 -7.18 14.73 -19.49
N ALA A 56 -5.90 14.61 -19.14
CA ALA A 56 -5.42 14.83 -17.78
C ALA A 56 -5.59 16.29 -17.36
N ALA A 57 -5.25 17.25 -18.23
CA ALA A 57 -5.45 18.67 -17.98
C ALA A 57 -6.95 19.00 -17.77
N ALA A 58 -7.82 18.44 -18.60
CA ALA A 58 -9.27 18.59 -18.44
C ALA A 58 -9.77 17.99 -17.11
N LEU A 59 -9.24 16.84 -16.70
CA LEU A 59 -9.56 16.22 -15.41
C LEU A 59 -9.11 17.10 -14.24
N PHE A 60 -7.88 17.65 -14.30
CA PHE A 60 -7.38 18.55 -13.25
C PHE A 60 -8.20 19.83 -13.17
N ALA A 61 -8.58 20.43 -14.29
CA ALA A 61 -9.47 21.59 -14.32
C ALA A 61 -10.86 21.27 -13.72
N ALA A 62 -11.37 20.05 -13.93
CA ALA A 62 -12.62 19.62 -13.31
C ALA A 62 -12.50 19.37 -11.78
N LEU A 63 -11.30 18.99 -11.32
CA LEU A 63 -11.01 18.75 -9.90
C LEU A 63 -10.61 20.02 -9.13
N GLU A 64 -10.15 21.05 -9.83
CA GLU A 64 -9.76 22.35 -9.27
C GLU A 64 -10.74 22.90 -8.22
N PRO A 65 -12.07 23.02 -8.47
CA PRO A 65 -12.99 23.58 -7.48
C PRO A 65 -13.10 22.74 -6.20
N TRP A 66 -12.78 21.44 -6.26
CA TRP A 66 -12.73 20.58 -5.08
C TRP A 66 -11.41 20.69 -4.32
N LEU A 67 -10.32 21.02 -5.01
CA LEU A 67 -8.97 21.11 -4.46
C LEU A 67 -8.66 22.52 -3.93
N GLU A 68 -9.29 23.56 -4.47
CA GLU A 68 -9.11 24.96 -4.07
C GLU A 68 -9.21 25.20 -2.55
N PRO A 69 -10.17 24.59 -1.80
CA PRO A 69 -10.22 24.74 -0.34
C PRO A 69 -9.04 24.11 0.41
N TRP A 70 -8.38 23.12 -0.19
CA TRP A 70 -7.29 22.36 0.44
C TRP A 70 -5.91 22.90 0.07
N LEU A 71 -5.75 23.41 -1.15
CA LEU A 71 -4.51 24.01 -1.65
C LEU A 71 -4.29 25.43 -1.12
N GLY A 72 -5.36 26.06 -0.61
CA GLY A 72 -5.34 27.45 -0.20
C GLY A 72 -5.42 28.40 -1.40
N PRO A 73 -5.61 29.71 -1.15
CA PRO A 73 -5.68 30.67 -2.23
C PRO A 73 -4.39 30.61 -3.06
N PRO A 74 -4.48 30.70 -4.40
CA PRO A 74 -3.30 30.78 -5.24
C PRO A 74 -2.44 31.95 -4.76
N PRO A 75 -1.10 31.83 -4.77
CA PRO A 75 -0.24 32.96 -4.48
C PRO A 75 -0.65 34.11 -5.41
N ALA A 76 -1.01 35.24 -4.83
CA ALA A 76 -1.47 36.41 -5.58
C ALA A 76 -0.45 36.69 -6.70
N SER A 77 -0.95 36.76 -7.93
CA SER A 77 -0.14 37.02 -9.14
C SER A 77 0.40 38.45 -9.22
N ASP A 78 0.59 39.11 -8.09
CA ASP A 78 1.19 40.45 -7.97
C ASP A 78 2.72 40.40 -7.84
N ALA A 79 3.35 39.24 -8.07
CA ALA A 79 4.79 39.13 -8.23
C ALA A 79 5.21 39.36 -9.70
N SER A 80 4.85 40.51 -10.25
CA SER A 80 5.56 41.07 -11.40
C SER A 80 6.76 41.86 -10.88
N ALA A 81 7.97 41.44 -11.30
CA ALA A 81 9.21 42.20 -11.25
C ALA A 81 9.89 42.46 -9.88
N ALA A 82 10.11 41.40 -9.11
CA ALA A 82 11.34 41.29 -8.34
C ALA A 82 12.02 39.99 -8.77
N ALA A 83 13.07 40.08 -9.58
CA ALA A 83 13.93 38.93 -9.87
C ALA A 83 14.42 38.35 -8.53
N PRO A 84 14.15 37.09 -8.19
CA PRO A 84 14.86 36.45 -7.11
C PRO A 84 16.27 36.14 -7.65
N ASP A 85 17.19 37.10 -7.48
CA ASP A 85 18.63 36.94 -7.77
C ASP A 85 19.34 35.93 -6.83
N SER A 86 18.56 35.13 -6.14
CA SER A 86 18.99 33.90 -5.50
C SER A 86 17.85 32.89 -5.57
N ALA A 87 17.48 32.49 -6.78
CA ALA A 87 16.98 31.13 -6.98
C ALA A 87 18.14 30.20 -6.62
N GLU A 88 18.34 30.02 -5.32
CA GLU A 88 19.17 28.97 -4.75
C GLU A 88 18.61 27.70 -5.37
N SER A 89 19.28 27.20 -6.40
CA SER A 89 18.92 25.95 -7.03
C SER A 89 18.97 24.95 -5.89
N ILE A 90 17.80 24.52 -5.43
CA ILE A 90 17.70 23.47 -4.43
C ILE A 90 18.33 22.26 -5.12
N GLU A 91 19.64 22.09 -4.93
CA GLU A 91 20.36 20.90 -5.33
C GLU A 91 19.80 19.80 -4.45
N LEU A 92 18.76 19.15 -4.97
CA LEU A 92 18.16 17.94 -4.44
C LEU A 92 19.23 16.85 -4.50
N ASN A 93 20.14 16.90 -3.53
CA ASN A 93 21.22 15.96 -3.37
C ASN A 93 20.64 14.66 -2.81
N GLU A 94 21.00 13.52 -3.39
CA GLU A 94 20.56 12.18 -2.99
C GLU A 94 20.77 11.93 -1.48
N THR A 95 21.85 12.50 -0.93
CA THR A 95 22.19 12.45 0.50
C THR A 95 21.18 13.14 1.42
N LEU A 96 20.38 14.09 0.91
CA LEU A 96 19.32 14.78 1.65
C LEU A 96 17.96 14.12 1.41
N ILE A 97 17.69 13.67 0.19
CA ILE A 97 16.39 13.07 -0.19
C ILE A 97 16.20 11.71 0.48
N MET A 98 17.21 10.84 0.40
CA MET A 98 17.09 9.46 0.91
C MET A 98 16.74 9.39 2.40
N PRO A 99 17.41 10.10 3.33
CA PRO A 99 17.04 10.04 4.74
C PRO A 99 15.67 10.66 5.03
N VAL A 100 15.27 11.72 4.31
CA VAL A 100 13.93 12.31 4.46
C VAL A 100 12.86 11.34 3.97
N ALA A 101 13.06 10.72 2.81
CA ALA A 101 12.16 9.72 2.25
C ALA A 101 12.01 8.52 3.20
N LEU A 102 13.13 8.01 3.77
CA LEU A 102 13.09 6.92 4.74
C LEU A 102 12.38 7.30 6.04
N LYS A 103 12.56 8.53 6.53
CA LYS A 103 11.85 9.04 7.72
C LYS A 103 10.35 9.16 7.46
N LEU A 104 9.96 9.77 6.35
CA LEU A 104 8.55 9.90 5.95
C LEU A 104 7.92 8.52 5.73
N TRP A 105 8.65 7.61 5.08
CA TRP A 105 8.22 6.24 4.88
C TRP A 105 8.04 5.51 6.21
N GLY A 106 9.00 5.61 7.14
CA GLY A 106 8.92 5.02 8.48
C GLY A 106 7.75 5.57 9.31
N LEU A 107 7.50 6.87 9.24
CA LEU A 107 6.34 7.52 9.88
C LEU A 107 5.01 7.04 9.28
N ALA A 108 4.91 7.02 7.95
CA ALA A 108 3.72 6.53 7.25
C ALA A 108 3.47 5.05 7.55
N ALA A 109 4.53 4.24 7.57
CA ALA A 109 4.51 2.84 7.97
C ALA A 109 3.96 2.63 9.38
N LEU A 110 4.49 3.40 10.35
CA LEU A 110 4.06 3.33 11.74
C LEU A 110 2.60 3.75 11.91
N LEU A 111 2.18 4.82 11.23
CA LEU A 111 0.79 5.29 11.22
C LEU A 111 -0.16 4.26 10.60
N LEU A 112 0.20 3.67 9.46
CA LEU A 112 -0.60 2.63 8.80
C LEU A 112 -0.69 1.36 9.65
N TRP A 113 0.40 0.97 10.31
CA TRP A 113 0.39 -0.13 11.26
C TRP A 113 -0.52 0.16 12.45
N GLY A 114 -0.36 1.32 13.10
CA GLY A 114 -1.15 1.75 14.24
C GLY A 114 -2.64 1.85 13.92
N LEU A 115 -2.99 2.43 12.78
CA LEU A 115 -4.36 2.48 12.28
C LEU A 115 -4.91 1.08 12.01
N GLY A 116 -4.09 0.18 11.46
CA GLY A 116 -4.44 -1.21 11.22
C GLY A 116 -4.77 -1.98 12.51
N GLU A 117 -3.99 -1.78 13.58
CA GLU A 117 -4.27 -2.39 14.89
C GLU A 117 -5.47 -1.72 15.57
N LEU A 118 -5.56 -0.39 15.56
CA LEU A 118 -6.71 0.35 16.07
C LEU A 118 -8.02 -0.12 15.40
N TRP A 119 -8.00 -0.29 14.08
CA TRP A 119 -9.16 -0.76 13.32
C TRP A 119 -9.55 -2.20 13.68
N ARG A 120 -8.60 -3.06 14.01
CA ARG A 120 -8.89 -4.41 14.53
C ARG A 120 -9.51 -4.36 15.92
N LEU A 121 -9.01 -3.49 16.80
CA LEU A 121 -9.56 -3.28 18.13
C LEU A 121 -10.99 -2.72 18.07
N LEU A 122 -11.26 -1.79 17.14
CA LEU A 122 -12.58 -1.20 16.92
C LEU A 122 -13.56 -2.22 16.31
N ARG A 123 -13.10 -3.10 15.41
CA ARG A 123 -13.91 -4.22 14.91
C ARG A 123 -13.96 -5.33 15.96
N ARG A 124 -14.76 -5.14 17.02
CA ARG A 124 -15.08 -6.11 18.09
C ARG A 124 -15.70 -7.45 17.61
N ARG A 125 -15.84 -7.67 16.31
CA ARG A 125 -16.29 -8.94 15.73
C ARG A 125 -15.08 -9.76 15.32
N PRO A 126 -15.03 -11.07 15.62
CA PRO A 126 -14.07 -11.97 14.99
C PRO A 126 -14.42 -12.01 13.51
N ALA A 127 -13.81 -11.12 12.72
CA ALA A 127 -13.97 -11.11 11.29
C ALA A 127 -13.37 -12.43 10.84
N ALA A 128 -14.26 -13.39 10.48
CA ALA A 128 -13.87 -14.66 9.91
C ALA A 128 -12.76 -14.37 8.89
N ALA A 129 -11.56 -14.92 9.14
CA ALA A 129 -10.35 -14.51 8.45
C ALA A 129 -10.67 -14.47 6.95
N PRO A 130 -10.66 -13.28 6.31
CA PRO A 130 -11.07 -13.16 4.92
C PRO A 130 -10.28 -14.18 4.10
N ARG A 131 -11.01 -15.10 3.46
CA ARG A 131 -10.43 -16.24 2.76
C ARG A 131 -9.30 -15.75 1.84
N LEU A 132 -8.10 -16.28 2.02
CA LEU A 132 -6.89 -15.91 1.26
C LEU A 132 -7.19 -15.83 -0.25
N GLY A 133 -7.99 -16.78 -0.76
CA GLY A 133 -8.43 -16.82 -2.15
C GLY A 133 -9.13 -15.53 -2.61
N ARG A 134 -10.02 -14.93 -1.82
CA ARG A 134 -10.72 -13.70 -2.22
C ARG A 134 -9.76 -12.51 -2.31
N LYS A 135 -8.78 -12.41 -1.39
CA LYS A 135 -7.75 -11.35 -1.44
C LYS A 135 -6.86 -11.50 -2.67
N LEU A 136 -6.44 -12.72 -2.96
CA LEU A 136 -5.63 -13.03 -4.14
C LEU A 136 -6.39 -12.73 -5.43
N VAL A 137 -7.66 -13.12 -5.54
CA VAL A 137 -8.48 -12.82 -6.72
C VAL A 137 -8.58 -11.32 -6.96
N PHE A 138 -8.88 -10.52 -5.93
CA PHE A 138 -8.94 -9.06 -6.10
C PHE A 138 -7.59 -8.45 -6.47
N ALA A 139 -6.50 -8.90 -5.83
CA ALA A 139 -5.18 -8.36 -6.11
C ALA A 139 -4.72 -8.72 -7.53
N LEU A 140 -4.91 -9.98 -7.97
CA LEU A 140 -4.59 -10.40 -9.32
C LEU A 140 -5.49 -9.75 -10.37
N ALA A 141 -6.77 -9.55 -10.07
CA ALA A 141 -7.68 -8.81 -10.97
C ALA A 141 -7.25 -7.35 -11.14
N ALA A 142 -6.83 -6.69 -10.06
CA ALA A 142 -6.33 -5.32 -10.12
C ALA A 142 -4.98 -5.22 -10.86
N ILE A 143 -4.07 -6.21 -10.71
CA ILE A 143 -2.85 -6.30 -11.52
C ILE A 143 -3.20 -6.51 -13.00
N ALA A 144 -4.12 -7.42 -13.31
CA ALA A 144 -4.56 -7.65 -14.68
C ALA A 144 -5.17 -6.37 -15.30
N LEU A 145 -5.97 -5.64 -14.53
CA LEU A 145 -6.53 -4.35 -14.95
C LEU A 145 -5.42 -3.32 -15.21
N GLY A 146 -4.43 -3.18 -14.33
CA GLY A 146 -3.30 -2.27 -14.53
C GLY A 146 -2.50 -2.63 -15.79
N TRP A 147 -2.30 -3.92 -16.06
CA TRP A 147 -1.59 -4.40 -17.25
C TRP A 147 -2.38 -4.08 -18.53
N LEU A 148 -3.70 -4.30 -18.50
CA LEU A 148 -4.58 -3.89 -19.61
C LEU A 148 -4.56 -2.38 -19.84
N LEU A 149 -4.51 -1.57 -18.77
CA LEU A 149 -4.40 -0.11 -18.89
C LEU A 149 -3.06 0.31 -19.53
N MET A 150 -1.95 -0.36 -19.22
CA MET A 150 -0.68 -0.11 -19.90
C MET A 150 -0.74 -0.47 -21.38
N LEU A 151 -1.35 -1.61 -21.73
CA LEU A 151 -1.54 -2.01 -23.12
C LEU A 151 -2.46 -1.04 -23.87
N PHE A 152 -3.51 -0.56 -23.21
CA PHE A 152 -4.39 0.47 -23.73
C PHE A 152 -3.62 1.77 -23.98
N ALA A 153 -2.85 2.22 -22.99
CA ALA A 153 -2.00 3.41 -23.13
C ALA A 153 -0.99 3.26 -24.28
N TYR A 154 -0.44 2.06 -24.48
CA TYR A 154 0.44 1.76 -25.60
C TYR A 154 -0.28 1.78 -26.95
N GLY A 155 -1.46 1.18 -27.04
CA GLY A 155 -2.22 1.10 -28.30
C GLY A 155 -2.71 2.46 -28.80
N PHE A 156 -3.13 3.34 -27.88
CA PHE A 156 -3.66 4.67 -28.22
C PHE A 156 -2.60 5.78 -28.20
N GLY A 157 -1.48 5.57 -27.51
CA GLY A 157 -0.38 6.53 -27.43
C GLY A 157 0.89 6.05 -28.15
N SER A 158 0.77 5.19 -29.16
CA SER A 158 1.92 4.51 -29.79
C SER A 158 3.02 5.45 -30.30
N GLU A 159 2.66 6.70 -30.63
CA GLU A 159 3.59 7.75 -31.06
C GLU A 159 4.61 8.17 -29.99
N THR A 160 4.28 8.02 -28.70
CA THR A 160 5.20 8.34 -27.59
C THR A 160 6.17 7.20 -27.28
N PHE A 161 5.90 6.00 -27.80
CA PHE A 161 6.73 4.82 -27.55
C PHE A 161 7.71 4.58 -28.69
N HIS A 162 8.95 5.03 -28.50
CA HIS A 162 10.04 4.65 -29.39
C HIS A 162 10.62 3.28 -29.01
N GLY A 163 10.88 2.42 -29.99
CA GLY A 163 11.50 1.10 -29.79
C GLY A 163 10.66 -0.06 -30.29
N SER A 164 11.06 -1.29 -29.93
CA SER A 164 10.38 -2.50 -30.41
C SER A 164 9.13 -2.80 -29.58
N LEU A 165 8.03 -3.15 -30.26
CA LEU A 165 6.78 -3.62 -29.64
C LEU A 165 7.04 -4.72 -28.60
N TRP A 166 7.90 -5.68 -28.96
CA TRP A 166 8.24 -6.81 -28.09
C TRP A 166 8.95 -6.38 -26.81
N ALA A 167 9.80 -5.35 -26.85
CA ALA A 167 10.44 -4.83 -25.65
C ALA A 167 9.42 -4.22 -24.69
N TRP A 168 8.48 -3.43 -25.20
CA TRP A 168 7.40 -2.83 -24.39
C TRP A 168 6.47 -3.89 -23.81
N LEU A 169 6.04 -4.88 -24.61
CA LEU A 169 5.23 -6.00 -24.14
C LEU A 169 5.95 -6.81 -23.06
N ALA A 170 7.24 -7.10 -23.25
CA ALA A 170 8.06 -7.80 -22.28
C ALA A 170 8.19 -6.99 -20.98
N MET A 171 8.39 -5.68 -21.07
CA MET A 171 8.48 -4.79 -19.91
C MET A 171 7.16 -4.74 -19.13
N PHE A 172 6.03 -4.43 -19.78
CA PHE A 172 4.72 -4.34 -19.10
C PHE A 172 4.34 -5.67 -18.44
N THR A 173 4.55 -6.78 -19.15
CA THR A 173 4.28 -8.12 -18.64
C THR A 173 5.23 -8.46 -17.49
N GLY A 174 6.52 -8.13 -17.63
CA GLY A 174 7.53 -8.35 -16.60
C GLY A 174 7.21 -7.63 -15.29
N VAL A 175 6.82 -6.34 -15.37
CA VAL A 175 6.46 -5.58 -14.16
C VAL A 175 5.16 -6.11 -13.54
N ALA A 176 4.13 -6.41 -14.35
CA ALA A 176 2.88 -6.99 -13.84
C ALA A 176 3.12 -8.37 -13.20
N PHE A 177 3.97 -9.20 -13.80
CA PHE A 177 4.35 -10.51 -13.28
C PHE A 177 5.12 -10.39 -11.96
N LEU A 178 6.07 -9.44 -11.87
CA LEU A 178 6.78 -9.16 -10.62
C LEU A 178 5.80 -8.75 -9.51
N ALA A 179 4.85 -7.86 -9.81
CA ALA A 179 3.80 -7.47 -8.87
C ALA A 179 2.95 -8.66 -8.41
N ALA A 180 2.61 -9.58 -9.32
CA ALA A 180 1.87 -10.79 -9.00
C ALA A 180 2.68 -11.73 -8.10
N LEU A 181 3.95 -11.98 -8.42
CA LEU A 181 4.83 -12.83 -7.61
C LEU A 181 5.01 -12.30 -6.19
N VAL A 182 5.33 -11.01 -6.06
CA VAL A 182 5.52 -10.38 -4.73
C VAL A 182 4.21 -10.41 -3.95
N THR A 183 3.07 -10.14 -4.59
CA THR A 183 1.75 -10.25 -3.96
C THR A 183 1.46 -11.66 -3.46
N LEU A 184 1.72 -12.69 -4.27
CA LEU A 184 1.53 -14.09 -3.91
C LEU A 184 2.41 -14.47 -2.71
N ALA A 185 3.70 -14.11 -2.76
CA ALA A 185 4.66 -14.40 -1.70
C ALA A 185 4.28 -13.72 -0.38
N CYS A 186 4.01 -12.41 -0.42
CA CYS A 186 3.68 -11.63 0.78
C CYS A 186 2.34 -12.04 1.39
N LEU A 187 1.28 -12.22 0.59
CA LEU A 187 -0.01 -12.68 1.10
C LEU A 187 0.04 -14.12 1.61
N GLY A 188 0.78 -15.00 0.94
CA GLY A 188 1.01 -16.37 1.36
C GLY A 188 1.73 -16.44 2.71
N LEU A 189 2.86 -15.74 2.84
CA LEU A 189 3.62 -15.70 4.08
C LEU A 189 2.84 -15.02 5.21
N SER A 190 2.13 -13.93 4.91
CA SER A 190 1.22 -13.28 5.86
C SER A 190 0.11 -14.22 6.35
N HIS A 191 -0.38 -15.13 5.49
CA HIS A 191 -1.39 -16.12 5.88
C HIS A 191 -0.79 -17.20 6.79
N VAL A 192 0.40 -17.72 6.47
CA VAL A 192 1.12 -18.69 7.31
C VAL A 192 1.38 -18.13 8.71
N LEU A 193 1.84 -16.86 8.79
CA LEU A 193 2.05 -16.18 10.07
C LEU A 193 0.77 -16.02 10.89
N ALA A 194 -0.36 -15.75 10.23
CA ALA A 194 -1.65 -15.67 10.90
C ALA A 194 -2.08 -17.03 11.47
N VAL A 195 -1.96 -18.10 10.69
CA VAL A 195 -2.27 -19.48 11.14
C VAL A 195 -1.37 -19.88 12.30
N LEU A 196 -0.08 -19.52 12.27
CA LEU A 196 0.86 -19.80 13.36
C LEU A 196 0.47 -19.06 14.65
N ALA A 197 0.10 -17.78 14.54
CA ALA A 197 -0.37 -16.98 15.68
C ALA A 197 -1.61 -17.61 16.34
N ASP A 198 -2.57 -18.04 15.53
CA ASP A 198 -3.79 -18.69 16.01
C ASP A 198 -3.48 -20.01 16.73
N ARG A 199 -2.58 -20.83 16.20
CA ARG A 199 -2.16 -22.10 16.83
C ARG A 199 -1.43 -21.88 18.16
N LEU A 200 -0.51 -20.91 18.22
CA LEU A 200 0.23 -20.59 19.45
C LEU A 200 -0.69 -20.10 20.57
N THR A 201 -1.65 -19.23 20.23
CA THR A 201 -2.63 -18.74 21.21
C THR A 201 -3.65 -19.81 21.61
N ALA A 202 -3.99 -20.76 20.75
CA ALA A 202 -4.86 -21.89 21.09
C ALA A 202 -4.17 -22.94 21.98
N GLY A 203 -2.88 -23.24 21.72
CA GLY A 203 -2.07 -24.15 22.53
C GLY A 203 -1.84 -23.64 23.95
N ALA A 204 -1.59 -22.33 24.11
CA ALA A 204 -1.46 -21.69 25.42
C ALA A 204 -2.73 -21.81 26.30
N ARG A 205 -3.92 -21.84 25.67
CA ARG A 205 -5.20 -22.00 26.40
C ARG A 205 -5.41 -23.42 26.93
N HIS A 206 -4.89 -24.43 26.23
CA HIS A 206 -5.01 -25.82 26.66
C HIS A 206 -4.07 -26.14 27.83
N SER A 207 -2.82 -25.67 27.77
CA SER A 207 -1.84 -25.93 28.84
C SER A 207 -2.18 -25.26 30.18
N GLY A 208 -2.94 -24.16 30.16
CA GLY A 208 -3.45 -23.53 31.39
C GLY A 208 -4.69 -24.22 31.99
N ARG A 209 -5.39 -25.08 31.24
CA ARG A 209 -6.59 -25.78 31.71
C ARG A 209 -6.26 -27.04 32.51
N ASP A 210 -5.12 -27.67 32.24
CA ASP A 210 -4.67 -28.87 32.95
C ASP A 210 -3.97 -28.56 34.29
N ARG A 211 -3.76 -27.28 34.61
CA ARG A 211 -3.09 -26.83 35.85
C ARG A 211 -4.03 -26.18 36.88
N SER A 212 -5.33 -26.17 36.62
CA SER A 212 -6.38 -25.66 37.52
C SER A 212 -7.34 -26.78 37.89
#